data_AF-A0A8T2S0M1-F1
#
_entry.id   AF-A0A8T2S0M1-F1
#
_cell.length_a   1.000
_cell.length_b   1.000
_cell.length_c   1.000
_cell.angle_alpha   90.00
_cell.angle_beta   90.00
_cell.angle_gamma   90.00
#
_symmetry.space_group_name_H-M   'P 1'
#
loop_
_entity.id
_entity.type
_entity.pdbx_description
1 polymer ?
#
loop_
_entity_poly.entity_id
_entity_poly.type
_entity_poly.pdbx_seq_one_letter_code
_entity_poly.pdbx_strand_id
1 'polypeptide(L)'
;MAADAQGRDMGKEVRQERGRCTGHAYIEIKQGHFRSLENEESIFLVRVSNFCIQSGCEVSNLRVSCSSFESSLPVDPAKLKKIDDEDCAVNAGNPMKRGESIAFFYANSTPFNFTVSSATYECDA
;
A
#
# COMPACT_ATOMS: atom_id res chain seq x y z
N MET A 1 34.90 3.04 32.01
CA MET A 1 34.37 4.31 31.46
C MET A 1 34.87 4.38 30.02
N ALA A 2 34.15 3.78 29.08
CA ALA A 2 33.12 4.41 28.23
C ALA A 2 33.76 5.42 27.26
N ALA A 3 33.55 5.40 25.95
CA ALA A 3 32.72 4.56 25.09
C ALA A 3 33.27 4.64 23.64
N ASP A 4 33.05 3.56 22.89
CA ASP A 4 33.16 3.49 21.43
C ASP A 4 32.31 4.57 20.75
N ALA A 5 32.89 5.24 19.75
CA ALA A 5 32.20 6.16 18.86
C ALA A 5 31.91 5.46 17.52
N GLN A 6 30.70 4.93 17.37
CA GLN A 6 30.11 4.60 16.08
C GLN A 6 28.96 5.58 15.78
N GLY A 7 28.89 6.04 14.53
CA GLY A 7 27.80 6.86 13.98
C GLY A 7 28.36 7.91 13.01
N ARG A 8 27.90 8.04 11.77
CA ARG A 8 26.56 7.80 11.23
C ARG A 8 26.67 7.31 9.78
N ASP A 9 25.96 6.23 9.49
CA ASP A 9 25.70 5.74 8.13
C ASP A 9 24.81 6.77 7.42
N MET A 10 25.35 7.36 6.35
CA MET A 10 24.66 8.35 5.54
C MET A 10 23.61 7.59 4.73
N GLY A 11 22.33 7.89 5.03
CA GLY A 11 21.16 7.22 4.46
C GLY A 11 21.36 6.90 2.98
N LYS A 12 21.20 5.62 2.65
CA LYS A 12 21.15 5.15 1.26
C LYS A 12 19.96 5.82 0.59
N GLU A 13 20.23 6.94 -0.08
CA GLU A 13 19.42 7.42 -1.18
C GLU A 13 19.25 6.22 -2.10
N VAL A 14 18.01 5.70 -2.14
CA VAL A 14 17.64 4.63 -3.04
C VAL A 14 17.89 5.20 -4.43
N ARG A 15 19.04 4.85 -5.01
CA ARG A 15 19.32 5.02 -6.42
C ARG A 15 18.25 4.22 -7.14
N GLN A 16 17.16 4.88 -7.48
CA GLN A 16 16.13 4.33 -8.34
C GLN A 16 16.83 4.12 -9.68
N GLU A 17 17.29 2.89 -9.90
CA GLU A 17 17.91 2.48 -11.15
C GLU A 17 16.94 2.86 -12.27
N ARG A 18 17.46 3.37 -13.38
CA ARG A 18 16.69 3.58 -14.62
C ARG A 18 16.31 2.20 -15.21
N GLY A 19 15.50 1.44 -14.49
CA GLY A 19 14.99 0.13 -14.81
C GLY A 19 13.46 0.17 -14.79
N ARG A 20 12.83 -0.77 -15.52
CA ARG A 20 11.38 -0.89 -15.60
C ARG A 20 10.78 -1.03 -14.21
N CYS A 21 9.58 -0.50 -14.02
CA CYS A 21 8.82 -0.76 -12.80
C CYS A 21 8.43 -2.23 -12.73
N THR A 22 8.95 -2.95 -11.74
CA THR A 22 8.72 -4.38 -11.54
C THR A 22 8.60 -4.71 -10.06
N GLY A 23 7.82 -5.73 -9.73
CA GLY A 23 7.69 -6.24 -8.37
C GLY A 23 6.96 -5.28 -7.42
N HIS A 24 7.33 -5.28 -6.14
CA HIS A 24 6.60 -4.58 -5.09
C HIS A 24 7.10 -3.16 -4.80
N ALA A 25 8.29 -2.79 -5.29
CA ALA A 25 9.02 -1.59 -4.86
C ALA A 25 8.34 -0.26 -5.24
N TYR A 26 7.44 -0.26 -6.22
CA TYR A 26 6.80 0.94 -6.75
C TYR A 26 5.37 1.15 -6.24
N ILE A 27 4.88 0.25 -5.39
CA ILE A 27 3.60 0.39 -4.69
C ILE A 27 3.89 0.68 -3.23
N GLU A 28 3.43 1.83 -2.76
CA GLU A 28 3.50 2.17 -1.35
C GLU A 28 2.14 2.02 -0.71
N ILE A 29 2.09 1.34 0.44
CA ILE A 29 0.92 1.28 1.29
C ILE A 29 1.26 2.01 2.58
N LYS A 30 0.56 3.12 2.84
CA LYS A 30 0.63 3.85 4.10
C LYS A 30 -0.72 3.81 4.78
N GLN A 31 -0.69 3.71 6.09
CA GLN A 31 -1.89 3.86 6.90
C GLN A 31 -1.62 4.76 8.10
N GLY A 32 -2.67 5.43 8.57
CA GLY A 32 -2.61 6.27 9.75
C GLY A 32 -3.89 6.19 10.56
N HIS A 33 -3.75 6.35 11.87
CA HIS A 33 -4.89 6.57 12.75
C HIS A 33 -5.61 7.86 12.33
N PHE A 34 -6.90 7.77 12.07
CA PHE A 34 -7.73 8.91 11.66
C PHE A 34 -8.55 9.45 12.84
N ARG A 35 -9.24 8.58 13.57
CA ARG A 35 -9.92 8.91 14.84
C ARG A 35 -10.25 7.66 15.66
N SER A 36 -10.39 7.82 16.97
CA SER A 36 -10.93 6.77 17.85
C SER A 36 -12.45 6.78 17.86
N LEU A 37 -13.05 5.62 18.13
CA LEU A 37 -14.48 5.42 18.38
C LEU A 37 -14.69 5.09 19.87
N GLU A 38 -15.93 5.26 20.35
CA GLU A 38 -16.30 5.03 21.77
C GLU A 38 -16.13 3.55 22.20
N ASN A 39 -16.16 2.61 21.26
CA ASN A 39 -16.14 1.17 21.47
C ASN A 39 -14.74 0.54 21.36
N GLU A 40 -13.68 1.28 21.74
CA GLU A 40 -12.27 0.86 21.65
C GLU A 40 -11.76 0.53 20.23
N GLU A 41 -12.55 0.83 19.21
CA GLU A 41 -12.11 0.76 17.82
C GLU A 41 -11.52 2.09 17.37
N SER A 42 -10.73 2.03 16.31
CA SER A 42 -10.20 3.20 15.64
C SER A 42 -10.48 3.13 14.15
N ILE A 43 -10.77 4.28 13.55
CA ILE A 43 -10.80 4.43 12.11
C ILE A 43 -9.36 4.67 11.65
N PHE A 44 -8.94 3.89 10.67
CA PHE A 44 -7.67 4.04 9.98
C PHE A 44 -7.91 4.48 8.53
N LEU A 45 -7.08 5.41 8.05
CA LEU A 45 -7.02 5.78 6.63
C LEU A 45 -5.87 5.00 6.00
N VAL A 46 -6.17 4.20 4.98
CA VAL A 46 -5.17 3.56 4.12
C VAL A 46 -5.04 4.37 2.84
N ARG A 47 -3.81 4.55 2.37
CA ARG A 47 -3.47 5.09 1.06
C ARG A 47 -2.51 4.14 0.36
N VAL A 48 -2.93 3.64 -0.80
CA VAL A 48 -2.13 2.83 -1.71
C VAL A 48 -1.74 3.71 -2.90
N SER A 49 -0.45 3.83 -3.19
CA SER A 49 0.06 4.77 -4.21
C SER A 49 0.95 4.07 -5.22
N ASN A 50 0.77 4.41 -6.50
CA ASN A 50 1.67 4.01 -7.58
C ASN A 50 2.78 5.07 -7.77
N PHE A 51 4.00 4.75 -7.33
CA PHE A 51 5.19 5.59 -7.48
C PHE A 51 6.07 5.20 -8.68
N CYS A 52 5.58 4.37 -9.59
CA CYS A 52 6.28 4.13 -10.84
C CYS A 52 6.44 5.43 -11.62
N ILE A 53 7.69 5.80 -11.94
CA ILE A 53 8.02 7.06 -12.63
C ILE A 53 8.13 6.90 -14.16
N GLN A 54 8.02 5.68 -14.68
CA GLN A 54 8.12 5.40 -16.12
C GLN A 54 6.93 6.03 -16.88
N SER A 55 7.20 6.50 -18.11
CA SER A 55 6.16 7.05 -19.00
C SER A 55 5.09 6.02 -19.31
N GLY A 56 3.84 6.50 -19.40
CA GLY A 56 2.68 5.68 -19.75
C GLY A 56 2.44 4.50 -18.82
N CYS A 57 3.06 4.47 -17.63
CA CYS A 57 2.96 3.32 -16.77
C CYS A 57 1.68 3.33 -15.94
N GLU A 58 0.91 2.27 -16.08
CA GLU A 58 -0.25 1.96 -15.26
C GLU A 58 -0.04 0.63 -14.53
N VAL A 59 -0.55 0.55 -13.31
CA VAL A 59 -0.49 -0.65 -12.47
C VAL A 59 -1.89 -1.22 -12.36
N SER A 60 -2.12 -2.40 -12.91
CA SER A 60 -3.39 -3.12 -12.85
C SER A 60 -3.27 -4.40 -12.01
N ASN A 61 -4.41 -5.01 -11.68
CA ASN A 61 -4.47 -6.28 -10.93
C ASN A 61 -3.66 -6.24 -9.62
N LEU A 62 -3.60 -5.07 -8.95
CA LEU A 62 -2.87 -4.90 -7.70
C LEU A 62 -3.56 -5.68 -6.59
N ARG A 63 -2.90 -6.75 -6.11
CA ARG A 63 -3.35 -7.58 -5.00
C ARG A 63 -2.58 -7.25 -3.74
N VAL A 64 -3.31 -7.17 -2.63
CA VAL A 64 -2.76 -7.02 -1.29
C VAL A 64 -3.30 -8.11 -0.39
N SER A 65 -2.46 -8.58 0.53
CA SER A 65 -2.87 -9.55 1.54
C SER A 65 -4.01 -9.01 2.40
N CYS A 66 -5.07 -9.80 2.57
CA CYS A 66 -6.24 -9.42 3.37
C CYS A 66 -6.98 -10.62 3.99
N SER A 67 -6.31 -11.77 4.19
CA SER A 67 -6.96 -13.01 4.64
C SER A 67 -7.81 -12.87 5.91
N SER A 68 -7.22 -12.32 6.97
CA SER A 68 -7.89 -12.05 8.24
C SER A 68 -8.31 -10.59 8.38
N PHE A 69 -8.45 -9.88 7.26
CA PHE A 69 -8.87 -8.49 7.29
C PHE A 69 -10.36 -8.42 7.62
N GLU A 70 -10.66 -7.74 8.73
CA GLU A 70 -12.02 -7.44 9.14
C GLU A 70 -12.18 -5.95 9.40
N SER A 71 -13.39 -5.45 9.16
CA SER A 71 -13.75 -4.09 9.52
C SER A 71 -15.18 -3.98 10.00
N SER A 72 -15.39 -3.22 11.08
CA SER A 72 -16.71 -2.86 11.57
C SER A 72 -17.39 -1.75 10.74
N LEU A 73 -16.62 -1.04 9.90
CA LEU A 73 -17.15 -0.11 8.91
C LEU A 73 -17.15 -0.74 7.51
N PRO A 74 -18.18 -0.45 6.68
CA PRO A 74 -18.19 -0.92 5.30
C PRO A 74 -17.03 -0.29 4.53
N VAL A 75 -16.20 -1.14 3.93
CA VAL A 75 -15.16 -0.72 2.99
C VAL A 75 -15.75 -0.69 1.59
N ASP A 76 -15.53 0.40 0.87
CA ASP A 76 -16.01 0.57 -0.50
C ASP A 76 -15.36 -0.49 -1.43
N PRO A 77 -16.14 -1.40 -2.05
CA PRO A 77 -15.60 -2.44 -2.92
C PRO A 77 -15.00 -1.89 -4.22
N ALA A 78 -15.27 -0.65 -4.59
CA ALA A 78 -14.55 0.00 -5.70
C ALA A 78 -13.08 0.30 -5.35
N LYS A 79 -12.75 0.35 -4.05
CA LYS A 79 -11.42 0.70 -3.55
C LYS A 79 -10.64 -0.50 -3.05
N LEU A 80 -11.30 -1.42 -2.35
CA LEU A 80 -10.73 -2.67 -1.87
C LEU A 80 -11.77 -3.79 -1.99
N LYS A 81 -11.51 -4.78 -2.86
CA LYS A 81 -12.43 -5.88 -3.13
C LYS A 81 -11.79 -7.22 -2.80
N LYS A 82 -12.39 -8.00 -1.91
CA LYS A 82 -11.95 -9.38 -1.64
C LYS A 82 -12.04 -10.21 -2.93
N ILE A 83 -10.95 -10.88 -3.31
CA ILE A 83 -10.87 -11.73 -4.50
C ILE A 83 -11.02 -13.20 -4.10
N ASP A 84 -10.27 -13.59 -3.08
CA ASP A 84 -10.22 -14.94 -2.52
C ASP A 84 -9.97 -14.84 -1.00
N ASP A 85 -9.65 -15.96 -0.36
CA ASP A 85 -9.42 -16.02 1.09
C ASP A 85 -8.08 -15.42 1.52
N GLU A 86 -7.19 -15.07 0.59
CA GLU A 86 -5.87 -14.53 0.89
C GLU A 86 -5.73 -13.06 0.48
N ASP A 87 -6.27 -12.70 -0.68
CA ASP A 87 -5.99 -11.45 -1.37
C ASP A 87 -7.23 -10.58 -1.65
N CYS A 88 -6.98 -9.28 -1.62
CA CYS A 88 -7.91 -8.23 -2.01
C CYS A 88 -7.34 -7.45 -3.21
N ALA A 89 -8.21 -7.08 -4.15
CA ALA A 89 -7.89 -6.18 -5.25
C ALA A 89 -8.01 -4.73 -4.78
N VAL A 90 -6.94 -3.94 -4.96
CA VAL A 90 -6.99 -2.48 -4.85
C VAL A 90 -7.62 -1.91 -6.13
N ASN A 91 -8.40 -0.83 -5.99
CA ASN A 91 -9.13 -0.20 -7.10
C ASN A 91 -10.06 -1.16 -7.85
N ALA A 92 -10.57 -2.20 -7.16
CA ALA A 92 -11.27 -3.33 -7.77
C ALA A 92 -10.48 -4.03 -8.92
N GLY A 93 -9.15 -3.91 -8.93
CA GLY A 93 -8.25 -4.44 -9.95
C GLY A 93 -8.02 -3.50 -11.13
N ASN A 94 -8.72 -2.36 -11.18
CA ASN A 94 -8.58 -1.39 -12.28
C ASN A 94 -7.21 -0.71 -12.25
N PRO A 95 -6.70 -0.26 -13.42
CA PRO A 95 -5.41 0.39 -13.52
C PRO A 95 -5.30 1.64 -12.63
N MET A 96 -4.15 1.79 -11.99
CA MET A 96 -3.72 2.99 -11.28
C MET A 96 -2.62 3.68 -12.09
N LYS A 97 -2.84 4.93 -12.48
CA LYS A 97 -1.87 5.71 -13.24
C LYS A 97 -0.67 6.09 -12.39
N ARG A 98 0.42 6.48 -13.05
CA ARG A 98 1.57 7.11 -12.40
C ARG A 98 1.14 8.24 -11.45
N GLY A 99 1.55 8.14 -10.19
CA GLY A 99 1.27 9.13 -9.15
C GLY A 99 -0.16 9.06 -8.58
N GLU A 100 -0.99 8.13 -9.06
CA GLU A 100 -2.33 7.93 -8.52
C GLU A 100 -2.30 7.22 -7.16
N SER A 101 -3.25 7.61 -6.31
CA SER A 101 -3.46 6.98 -5.00
C SER A 101 -4.92 6.60 -4.81
N ILE A 102 -5.13 5.38 -4.31
CA ILE A 102 -6.42 4.89 -3.84
C ILE A 102 -6.46 4.99 -2.32
N ALA A 103 -7.53 5.58 -1.79
CA ALA A 103 -7.66 5.84 -0.36
C ALA A 103 -9.02 5.38 0.18
N PHE A 104 -8.98 4.53 1.20
CA PHE A 104 -10.16 3.98 1.87
C PHE A 104 -10.00 3.99 3.38
N PHE A 105 -11.13 4.03 4.07
CA PHE A 105 -11.19 3.93 5.53
C PHE A 105 -11.62 2.52 5.93
N TYR A 106 -11.13 2.07 7.07
CA TYR A 106 -11.67 0.92 7.78
C TYR A 106 -11.65 1.22 9.28
N ALA A 107 -12.52 0.54 10.03
CA ALA A 107 -12.50 0.53 11.49
C ALA A 107 -12.11 -0.85 12.00
N ASN A 108 -11.20 -0.88 12.98
CA ASN A 108 -10.80 -2.07 13.73
C ASN A 108 -10.16 -1.62 15.07
N SER A 109 -9.99 -2.53 16.02
CA SER A 109 -9.27 -2.31 17.28
C SER A 109 -7.77 -2.03 17.07
N THR A 110 -7.16 -2.63 16.05
CA THR A 110 -5.73 -2.50 15.74
C THR A 110 -5.51 -2.28 14.25
N PRO A 111 -4.39 -1.64 13.85
CA PRO A 111 -4.10 -1.46 12.44
C PRO A 111 -3.79 -2.80 11.77
N PHE A 112 -4.42 -3.07 10.63
CA PHE A 112 -4.18 -4.26 9.81
C PHE A 112 -2.96 -4.07 8.90
N ASN A 113 -2.10 -5.08 8.79
CA ASN A 113 -0.88 -5.00 7.97
C ASN A 113 -1.10 -5.50 6.54
N PHE A 114 -1.45 -4.60 5.63
CA PHE A 114 -1.53 -4.91 4.20
C PHE A 114 -0.13 -4.99 3.57
N THR A 115 0.13 -6.05 2.81
CA THR A 115 1.36 -6.21 2.02
C THR A 115 1.03 -6.47 0.57
N VAL A 116 1.84 -5.96 -0.37
CA VAL A 116 1.65 -6.23 -1.80
C VAL A 116 1.92 -7.71 -2.08
N SER A 117 0.92 -8.41 -2.58
CA SER A 117 1.06 -9.81 -3.01
C SER A 117 1.56 -9.85 -4.47
N SER A 118 0.87 -9.13 -5.36
CA SER A 118 1.24 -9.04 -6.79
C SER A 118 0.72 -7.76 -7.44
N ALA A 119 1.32 -7.39 -8.57
CA ALA A 119 0.94 -6.25 -9.38
C ALA A 119 1.36 -6.47 -10.83
N THR A 120 0.57 -5.98 -11.79
CA THR A 120 0.89 -5.99 -13.22
C THR A 120 1.25 -4.58 -13.66
N TYR A 121 2.42 -4.41 -14.28
CA TYR A 121 2.90 -3.13 -14.78
C TYR A 121 2.81 -3.11 -16.30
N GLU A 122 2.06 -2.16 -16.84
CA GLU A 122 1.98 -1.89 -18.27
C GLU A 122 2.56 -0.50 -18.49
N CYS A 123 3.78 -0.43 -19.02
CA CYS A 123 4.48 0.83 -19.26
C CYS A 123 4.92 0.95 -20.72
N ASP A 124 5.08 2.19 -21.20
CA ASP A 124 5.62 2.48 -22.53
C ASP A 124 7.01 1.84 -22.73
N ALA A 125 7.30 1.48 -23.99
CA ALA A 125 8.51 0.74 -24.39
C ALA A 125 9.81 1.44 -24.01
#